data_AF-A0A0M1NKB3-F1
#
_entry.id   AF-A0A0M1NKB3-F1
#
_cell.length_a   1.000
_cell.length_b   1.000
_cell.length_c   1.000
_cell.angle_alpha   90.00
_cell.angle_beta   90.00
_cell.angle_gamma   90.00
#
_symmetry.space_group_name_H-M   'P 1'
#
loop_
_entity.id
_entity.type
_entity.pdbx_description
1 polymer ?
#
loop_
_entity_poly.entity_id
_entity_poly.type
_entity_poly.pdbx_seq_one_letter_code
_entity_poly.pdbx_strand_id
1 'polypeptide(L)'
;MRSSAKFTLFILLLAVMLTACSSEKKTTEDSPAPTPKEEVVKNTSTDDTKEKEVHNKTQQFSGENFSFSYPSTWKDAELNVPQISAAFVNPNSQGPFAENVNLVIEESSATPKEAADISAQSLASGAGGELIQNYKKLNYMDIADKAAGILEAEYTQGELNAQVISTQYYVSDGQAMYILSIAYSKEAYDNGGKAIVQNIIDSFEIVNANHAVADPNANAGTNNDDLTEENLFAEMMAYIIPIEVENGALDQKTYNYIVKNYTLFPALTPETQKKAIAEVNPNIDSRHLFKNINPYLEQMIEVSGYVVEIMEEEIDEGLTVTEIHIIDDYDNSIFGYYAHTTGDILQDDYVTMRGVPATYYSFENISGGTTNSVLMGISTIEKTP
;
A
#
# COMPACT_ATOMS: atom_id res chain seq x y z
N MET A 1 6.11 22.85 6.43
CA MET A 1 7.19 22.16 5.67
C MET A 1 7.31 20.75 6.21
N ARG A 2 6.52 19.81 5.67
CA ARG A 2 6.66 18.38 5.95
C ARG A 2 7.88 17.86 5.18
N SER A 3 8.63 16.95 5.81
CA SER A 3 9.96 16.48 5.39
C SER A 3 9.89 15.69 4.07
N SER A 4 10.23 16.33 2.96
CA SER A 4 10.31 15.75 1.62
C SER A 4 11.66 15.08 1.31
N ALA A 5 12.27 14.40 2.28
CA ALA A 5 13.64 13.87 2.13
C ALA A 5 13.85 12.41 2.60
N LYS A 6 12.82 11.55 2.52
CA LYS A 6 12.97 10.08 2.72
C LYS A 6 12.60 9.25 1.49
N PHE A 7 12.29 9.88 0.37
CA PHE A 7 11.59 9.27 -0.76
C PHE A 7 12.45 8.45 -1.73
N THR A 8 13.77 8.24 -1.52
CA THR A 8 14.56 7.64 -2.62
C THR A 8 15.82 6.86 -2.29
N LEU A 9 16.20 6.67 -1.02
CA LEU A 9 17.48 6.02 -0.72
C LEU A 9 17.40 4.48 -0.63
N PHE A 10 16.21 3.91 -0.43
CA PHE A 10 16.09 2.48 -0.10
C PHE A 10 15.75 1.57 -1.29
N ILE A 11 15.10 2.09 -2.35
CA ILE A 11 14.53 1.28 -3.44
C ILE A 11 15.59 0.51 -4.26
N LEU A 12 16.86 0.98 -4.32
CA LEU A 12 17.88 0.33 -5.17
C LEU A 12 19.11 -0.25 -4.47
N LEU A 13 19.23 -0.14 -3.14
CA LEU A 13 20.32 -0.82 -2.41
C LEU A 13 20.23 -2.36 -2.50
N LEU A 14 19.12 -2.88 -3.03
CA LEU A 14 18.68 -4.26 -2.88
C LEU A 14 18.72 -5.12 -4.13
N ALA A 15 18.75 -4.51 -5.32
CA ALA A 15 19.17 -5.23 -6.54
C ALA A 15 20.64 -5.70 -6.46
N VAL A 16 21.39 -5.21 -5.45
CA VAL A 16 22.84 -5.35 -5.35
C VAL A 16 23.30 -6.31 -4.25
N MET A 17 22.50 -6.56 -3.21
CA MET A 17 22.86 -7.54 -2.16
C MET A 17 22.75 -9.00 -2.66
N LEU A 18 22.05 -9.23 -3.78
CA LEU A 18 21.71 -10.58 -4.27
C LEU A 18 22.74 -11.22 -5.19
N THR A 19 23.81 -10.50 -5.53
CA THR A 19 24.93 -11.04 -6.31
C THR A 19 25.97 -11.77 -5.44
N ALA A 20 25.91 -11.65 -4.11
CA ALA A 20 26.93 -12.18 -3.21
C ALA A 20 26.78 -13.67 -2.85
N CYS A 21 25.63 -14.31 -3.08
CA CYS A 21 25.36 -15.70 -2.64
C CYS A 21 25.55 -16.78 -3.72
N SER A 22 26.03 -16.44 -4.92
CA SER A 22 26.24 -17.43 -6.01
C SER A 22 27.58 -18.19 -5.91
N SER A 23 28.52 -17.76 -5.05
CA SER A 23 29.86 -18.36 -4.99
C SER A 23 30.05 -19.33 -3.81
N GLU A 24 29.34 -20.46 -3.82
CA GLU A 24 29.80 -21.60 -3.02
C GLU A 24 31.06 -22.20 -3.65
N LYS A 25 32.16 -21.92 -2.96
CA LYS A 25 33.55 -22.26 -3.25
C LYS A 25 33.72 -23.78 -3.35
N LYS A 26 33.66 -24.34 -4.58
CA LYS A 26 34.17 -25.69 -4.84
C LYS A 26 35.68 -25.69 -4.61
N THR A 27 36.08 -26.38 -3.56
CA THR A 27 37.46 -26.72 -3.24
C THR A 27 37.98 -27.61 -4.37
N THR A 28 38.96 -27.11 -5.12
CA THR A 28 39.71 -27.86 -6.12
C THR A 28 40.78 -28.70 -5.42
N GLU A 29 40.61 -30.02 -5.44
CA GLU A 29 41.74 -30.96 -5.41
C GLU A 29 42.18 -31.28 -6.85
N ASP A 30 43.49 -31.45 -6.98
CA ASP A 30 44.31 -31.56 -8.19
C ASP A 30 43.92 -32.66 -9.20
N SER A 31 43.90 -32.25 -10.49
CA SER A 31 44.49 -32.84 -11.73
C SER A 31 44.47 -34.36 -12.05
N PRO A 32 44.68 -34.81 -13.32
CA PRO A 32 44.77 -34.07 -14.59
C PRO A 32 43.91 -34.65 -15.75
N ALA A 33 43.87 -33.89 -16.85
CA ALA A 33 43.28 -34.20 -18.15
C ALA A 33 43.83 -35.49 -18.82
N PRO A 34 43.15 -35.97 -19.89
CA PRO A 34 43.76 -35.75 -21.21
C PRO A 34 42.81 -35.28 -22.34
N THR A 35 43.49 -34.87 -23.40
CA THR A 35 43.19 -34.07 -24.60
C THR A 35 42.34 -34.78 -25.70
N PRO A 36 42.05 -34.16 -26.87
CA PRO A 36 40.71 -34.10 -27.47
C PRO A 36 40.55 -35.00 -28.71
N LYS A 37 39.30 -35.22 -29.16
CA LYS A 37 39.02 -35.69 -30.53
C LYS A 37 37.79 -35.00 -31.13
N GLU A 38 37.99 -34.54 -32.36
CA GLU A 38 37.05 -33.87 -33.25
C GLU A 38 35.86 -34.74 -33.72
N GLU A 39 34.77 -34.01 -33.99
CA GLU A 39 33.70 -34.18 -34.99
C GLU A 39 33.12 -35.57 -35.30
N VAL A 40 31.80 -35.70 -35.08
CA VAL A 40 30.86 -36.07 -36.17
C VAL A 40 29.53 -35.34 -35.96
N VAL A 41 29.20 -34.45 -36.90
CA VAL A 41 27.87 -33.89 -37.13
C VAL A 41 26.89 -35.01 -37.48
N LYS A 42 25.82 -35.17 -36.70
CA LYS A 42 24.66 -35.96 -37.10
C LYS A 42 23.36 -35.23 -36.73
N ASN A 43 22.87 -34.46 -37.70
CA ASN A 43 21.51 -33.95 -37.70
C ASN A 43 20.51 -35.11 -37.60
N THR A 44 19.83 -35.21 -36.46
CA THR A 44 18.48 -35.77 -36.40
C THR A 44 17.68 -34.88 -35.46
N SER A 45 16.67 -34.25 -36.06
CA SER A 45 15.64 -33.41 -35.45
C SER A 45 14.95 -34.08 -34.27
N THR A 46 14.33 -33.24 -33.43
CA THR A 46 13.40 -33.46 -32.31
C THR A 46 13.99 -33.53 -30.90
N ASP A 47 14.31 -32.36 -30.31
CA ASP A 47 13.90 -32.06 -28.91
C ASP A 47 14.04 -30.56 -28.50
N ASP A 48 14.03 -29.60 -29.44
CA ASP A 48 14.01 -28.14 -29.14
C ASP A 48 12.72 -27.67 -28.43
N THR A 49 11.72 -28.54 -28.32
CA THR A 49 10.45 -28.22 -27.64
C THR A 49 10.55 -28.45 -26.14
N LYS A 50 11.34 -29.41 -25.66
CA LYS A 50 11.44 -29.72 -24.22
C LYS A 50 12.36 -28.76 -23.45
N GLU A 51 13.45 -28.28 -24.05
CA GLU A 51 14.34 -27.32 -23.40
C GLU A 51 13.71 -25.91 -23.30
N LYS A 52 12.90 -25.52 -24.29
CA LYS A 52 12.09 -24.28 -24.22
C LYS A 52 10.90 -24.39 -23.26
N GLU A 53 10.36 -25.59 -23.05
CA GLU A 53 9.27 -25.80 -22.08
C GLU A 53 9.74 -25.64 -20.62
N VAL A 54 10.99 -25.99 -20.29
CA VAL A 54 11.52 -25.84 -18.92
C VAL A 54 11.76 -24.36 -18.57
N HIS A 55 12.14 -23.52 -19.54
CA HIS A 55 12.41 -22.09 -19.32
C HIS A 55 11.16 -21.23 -19.11
N ASN A 56 9.97 -21.72 -19.48
CA ASN A 56 8.71 -20.97 -19.35
C ASN A 56 7.87 -21.40 -18.15
N LYS A 57 8.34 -22.33 -17.32
CA LYS A 57 7.61 -22.74 -16.12
C LYS A 57 7.72 -21.66 -15.06
N THR A 58 6.62 -20.98 -14.79
CA THR A 58 6.50 -20.00 -13.70
C THR A 58 5.98 -20.66 -12.42
N GLN A 59 6.22 -20.00 -11.30
CA GLN A 59 5.57 -20.25 -10.01
C GLN A 59 5.02 -18.92 -9.49
N GLN A 60 3.96 -18.98 -8.69
CA GLN A 60 3.32 -17.80 -8.13
C GLN A 60 3.88 -17.54 -6.73
N PHE A 61 4.24 -16.29 -6.47
CA PHE A 61 4.40 -15.77 -5.11
C PHE A 61 3.12 -15.06 -4.70
N SER A 62 2.66 -15.30 -3.49
CA SER A 62 1.53 -14.59 -2.89
C SER A 62 2.01 -13.96 -1.58
N GLY A 63 2.02 -12.64 -1.55
CA GLY A 63 2.12 -11.87 -0.32
C GLY A 63 0.74 -11.70 0.32
N GLU A 64 0.66 -10.78 1.28
CA GLU A 64 -0.58 -10.53 2.02
C GLU A 64 -1.70 -10.01 1.11
N ASN A 65 -1.41 -8.97 0.30
CA ASN A 65 -2.39 -8.31 -0.57
C ASN A 65 -1.96 -8.25 -2.05
N PHE A 66 -0.98 -9.05 -2.44
CA PHE A 66 -0.48 -9.06 -3.81
C PHE A 66 0.00 -10.44 -4.22
N SER A 67 0.06 -10.67 -5.52
CA SER A 67 0.71 -11.84 -6.08
C SER A 67 1.39 -11.49 -7.39
N PHE A 68 2.41 -12.26 -7.74
CA PHE A 68 2.98 -12.24 -9.09
C PHE A 68 3.62 -13.59 -9.40
N SER A 69 3.66 -13.91 -10.68
CA SER A 69 4.38 -15.08 -11.17
C SER A 69 5.83 -14.71 -11.50
N TYR A 70 6.74 -15.63 -11.21
CA TYR A 70 8.16 -15.51 -11.54
C TYR A 70 8.71 -16.88 -11.99
N PRO A 71 9.87 -16.95 -12.65
CA PRO A 71 10.41 -18.23 -13.12
C PRO A 71 10.61 -19.22 -11.96
N SER A 72 10.14 -20.45 -12.13
CA SER A 72 10.20 -21.49 -11.09
C SER A 72 11.62 -21.91 -10.71
N THR A 73 12.60 -21.56 -11.54
CA THR A 73 14.02 -21.80 -11.28
C THR A 73 14.66 -20.76 -10.37
N TRP A 74 14.01 -19.61 -10.16
CA TRP A 74 14.51 -18.55 -9.29
C TRP A 74 14.26 -18.91 -7.83
N LYS A 75 15.17 -18.48 -6.96
CA LYS A 75 15.15 -18.79 -5.52
C LYS A 75 14.90 -17.53 -4.71
N ASP A 76 14.31 -17.74 -3.53
CA ASP A 76 14.25 -16.70 -2.51
C ASP A 76 15.66 -16.21 -2.21
N ALA A 77 15.77 -14.90 -2.07
CA ALA A 77 17.00 -14.20 -1.91
C ALA A 77 17.43 -14.07 -0.43
N GLU A 78 16.56 -14.49 0.50
CA GLU A 78 16.75 -14.53 1.96
C GLU A 78 17.24 -13.19 2.55
N LEU A 79 16.63 -12.10 2.09
CA LEU A 79 16.96 -10.75 2.56
C LEU A 79 16.24 -10.44 3.87
N ASN A 80 17.01 -10.13 4.92
CA ASN A 80 16.45 -9.63 6.18
C ASN A 80 16.40 -8.10 6.18
N VAL A 81 15.58 -7.53 5.30
CA VAL A 81 15.40 -6.08 5.17
C VAL A 81 13.91 -5.76 5.30
N PRO A 82 13.49 -5.06 6.38
CA PRO A 82 12.08 -4.87 6.71
C PRO A 82 11.21 -4.25 5.60
N GLN A 83 11.81 -3.47 4.71
CA GLN A 83 11.12 -2.78 3.63
C GLN A 83 10.86 -3.64 2.38
N ILE A 84 11.38 -4.89 2.35
CA ILE A 84 11.21 -5.78 1.20
C ILE A 84 10.13 -6.79 1.48
N SER A 85 9.10 -6.77 0.64
CA SER A 85 7.98 -7.70 0.74
C SER A 85 8.26 -9.02 -0.01
N ALA A 86 9.09 -8.99 -1.05
CA ALA A 86 9.52 -10.18 -1.79
C ALA A 86 10.84 -9.94 -2.52
N ALA A 87 11.70 -10.96 -2.63
CA ALA A 87 12.89 -10.91 -3.47
C ALA A 87 13.26 -12.30 -4.00
N PHE A 88 13.53 -12.39 -5.30
CA PHE A 88 13.94 -13.62 -5.97
C PHE A 88 15.12 -13.38 -6.90
N VAL A 89 16.02 -14.35 -6.96
CA VAL A 89 17.24 -14.31 -7.78
C VAL A 89 17.36 -15.55 -8.65
N ASN A 90 17.85 -15.39 -9.87
CA ASN A 90 18.21 -16.47 -10.76
C ASN A 90 19.53 -17.10 -10.31
N PRO A 91 19.55 -18.36 -9.82
CA PRO A 91 20.80 -19.02 -9.44
C PRO A 91 21.63 -19.47 -10.64
N ASN A 92 21.06 -19.49 -11.86
CA ASN A 92 21.66 -20.05 -13.07
C ASN A 92 21.93 -18.99 -14.15
N SER A 93 22.25 -17.77 -13.74
CA SER A 93 22.58 -16.67 -14.65
C SER A 93 23.78 -17.02 -15.52
N GLN A 94 23.68 -16.69 -16.81
CA GLN A 94 24.74 -16.98 -17.79
C GLN A 94 25.86 -15.93 -17.76
N GLY A 95 25.66 -14.82 -17.04
CA GLY A 95 26.59 -13.70 -16.94
C GLY A 95 26.98 -13.35 -15.50
N PRO A 96 27.84 -12.33 -15.32
CA PRO A 96 28.32 -11.93 -14.00
C PRO A 96 27.23 -11.31 -13.11
N PHE A 97 26.14 -10.83 -13.71
CA PHE A 97 25.00 -10.27 -13.00
C PHE A 97 23.92 -11.35 -12.84
N ALA A 98 23.44 -11.53 -11.61
CA ALA A 98 22.33 -12.42 -11.33
C ALA A 98 21.00 -11.70 -11.57
N GLU A 99 20.21 -12.18 -12.53
CA GLU A 99 18.86 -11.64 -12.79
C GLU A 99 18.02 -11.75 -11.52
N ASN A 100 17.25 -10.70 -11.20
CA ASN A 100 16.47 -10.67 -9.97
C ASN A 100 15.20 -9.84 -10.10
N VAL A 101 14.29 -10.08 -9.18
CA VAL A 101 13.08 -9.29 -8.95
C VAL A 101 12.95 -9.02 -7.47
N ASN A 102 12.55 -7.82 -7.11
CA ASN A 102 12.18 -7.46 -5.75
C ASN A 102 10.94 -6.58 -5.74
N LEU A 103 10.19 -6.66 -4.66
CA LEU A 103 9.02 -5.84 -4.41
C LEU A 103 9.22 -5.06 -3.11
N VAL A 104 8.99 -3.76 -3.22
CA VAL A 104 8.83 -2.84 -2.10
C VAL A 104 7.38 -2.35 -2.10
N ILE A 105 6.82 -2.21 -0.91
CA ILE A 105 5.51 -1.59 -0.69
C ILE A 105 5.75 -0.43 0.28
N GLU A 106 5.34 0.76 -0.12
CA GLU A 106 5.49 1.97 0.70
C GLU A 106 4.21 2.77 0.72
N GLU A 107 3.87 3.36 1.87
CA GLU A 107 2.78 4.33 1.97
C GLU A 107 3.13 5.56 1.12
N SER A 108 2.29 5.86 0.13
CA SER A 108 2.55 6.95 -0.81
C SER A 108 1.29 7.27 -1.59
N SER A 109 0.95 8.56 -1.63
CA SER A 109 -0.10 9.12 -2.49
C SER A 109 0.43 9.61 -3.83
N ALA A 110 1.72 9.41 -4.12
CA ALA A 110 2.29 9.80 -5.40
C ALA A 110 1.67 8.99 -6.53
N THR A 111 1.44 9.63 -7.68
CA THR A 111 1.09 8.89 -8.89
C THR A 111 2.27 7.98 -9.31
N PRO A 112 2.01 6.88 -10.03
CA PRO A 112 3.08 6.03 -10.58
C PRO A 112 4.10 6.82 -11.39
N LYS A 113 3.63 7.85 -12.11
CA LYS A 113 4.46 8.75 -12.88
C LYS A 113 5.39 9.59 -12.01
N GLU A 114 4.87 10.19 -10.94
CA GLU A 114 5.67 10.98 -10.00
C GLU A 114 6.71 10.10 -9.30
N ALA A 115 6.31 8.93 -8.82
CA ALA A 115 7.21 7.96 -8.18
C ALA A 115 8.34 7.51 -9.13
N ALA A 116 8.00 7.23 -10.39
CA ALA A 116 8.98 6.87 -11.42
C ALA A 116 9.92 8.04 -11.77
N ASP A 117 9.41 9.26 -11.89
CA ASP A 117 10.23 10.43 -12.21
C ASP A 117 11.18 10.79 -11.05
N ILE A 118 10.72 10.70 -9.80
CA ILE A 118 11.56 10.90 -8.60
C ILE A 118 12.66 9.84 -8.55
N SER A 119 12.31 8.56 -8.73
CA SER A 119 13.28 7.46 -8.74
C SER A 119 14.34 7.64 -9.83
N ALA A 120 13.91 7.96 -11.05
CA ALA A 120 14.82 8.20 -12.17
C ALA A 120 15.75 9.41 -11.91
N GLN A 121 15.22 10.50 -11.38
CA GLN A 121 16.00 11.69 -11.06
C GLN A 121 17.06 11.42 -9.99
N SER A 122 16.69 10.72 -8.92
CA SER A 122 17.61 10.41 -7.83
C SER A 122 18.74 9.48 -8.30
N LEU A 123 18.44 8.46 -9.11
CA LEU A 123 19.46 7.57 -9.65
C LEU A 123 20.38 8.26 -10.65
N ALA A 124 19.84 9.12 -11.51
CA ALA A 124 20.64 9.96 -12.40
C ALA A 124 21.55 10.93 -11.62
N SER A 125 21.15 11.30 -10.40
CA SER A 125 21.91 12.16 -9.49
C SER A 125 22.90 11.39 -8.61
N GLY A 126 23.05 10.08 -8.79
CA GLY A 126 24.03 9.25 -8.10
C GLY A 126 23.55 8.62 -6.79
N ALA A 127 22.24 8.60 -6.51
CA ALA A 127 21.71 7.98 -5.29
C ALA A 127 22.06 6.48 -5.15
N GLY A 128 22.34 5.80 -6.26
CA GLY A 128 22.79 4.41 -6.26
C GLY A 128 24.28 4.18 -5.96
N GLY A 129 25.03 5.25 -5.67
CA GLY A 129 26.43 5.18 -5.21
C GLY A 129 27.36 4.48 -6.20
N GLU A 130 28.33 3.73 -5.67
CA GLU A 130 29.30 2.99 -6.49
C GLU A 130 28.67 1.79 -7.21
N LEU A 131 27.48 1.35 -6.79
CA LEU A 131 26.85 0.11 -7.25
C LEU A 131 26.02 0.32 -8.51
N ILE A 132 25.43 1.49 -8.70
CA ILE A 132 24.67 1.87 -9.90
C ILE A 132 25.33 3.10 -10.52
N GLN A 133 26.08 2.85 -11.57
CA GLN A 133 26.82 3.88 -12.30
C GLN A 133 26.19 4.12 -13.67
N ASN A 134 26.39 5.32 -14.22
CA ASN A 134 25.93 5.66 -15.57
C ASN A 134 24.42 5.42 -15.81
N TYR A 135 23.59 5.66 -14.80
CA TYR A 135 22.15 5.48 -14.90
C TYR A 135 21.56 6.33 -16.02
N LYS A 136 20.68 5.72 -16.83
CA LYS A 136 19.97 6.39 -17.91
C LYS A 136 18.56 5.84 -18.04
N LYS A 137 17.58 6.72 -17.86
CA LYS A 137 16.18 6.45 -18.21
C LYS A 137 16.07 6.18 -19.72
N LEU A 138 15.45 5.07 -20.08
CA LEU A 138 15.20 4.68 -21.48
C LEU A 138 13.79 5.06 -21.89
N ASN A 139 12.79 4.69 -21.08
CA ASN A 139 11.39 4.87 -21.40
C ASN A 139 10.54 4.98 -20.13
N TYR A 140 9.38 5.65 -20.24
CA TYR A 140 8.29 5.54 -19.27
C TYR A 140 6.98 5.34 -20.02
N MET A 141 6.21 4.34 -19.62
CA MET A 141 4.89 4.05 -20.16
C MET A 141 3.86 4.13 -19.06
N ASP A 142 2.76 4.85 -19.32
CA ASP A 142 1.63 4.94 -18.43
C ASP A 142 0.61 3.85 -18.76
N ILE A 143 0.04 3.22 -17.73
CA ILE A 143 -1.00 2.18 -17.81
C ILE A 143 -2.18 2.65 -16.96
N ALA A 144 -2.90 3.62 -17.51
CA ALA A 144 -3.92 4.38 -16.79
C ALA A 144 -5.06 3.50 -16.25
N ASP A 145 -5.43 2.44 -16.97
CA ASP A 145 -6.46 1.46 -16.58
C ASP A 145 -6.06 0.60 -15.38
N LYS A 146 -4.78 0.59 -15.01
CA LYS A 146 -4.26 -0.15 -13.84
C LYS A 146 -3.70 0.76 -12.74
N ALA A 147 -3.90 2.08 -12.84
CA ALA A 147 -3.23 3.05 -11.97
C ALA A 147 -1.73 2.74 -11.82
N ALA A 148 -1.08 2.44 -12.95
CA ALA A 148 0.26 1.90 -12.98
C ALA A 148 1.15 2.56 -14.03
N GLY A 149 2.46 2.41 -13.88
CA GLY A 149 3.48 2.92 -14.78
C GLY A 149 4.68 2.00 -14.86
N ILE A 150 5.28 1.90 -16.05
CA ILE A 150 6.52 1.14 -16.26
C ILE A 150 7.65 2.10 -16.59
N LEU A 151 8.69 2.09 -15.77
CA LEU A 151 9.96 2.77 -16.03
C LEU A 151 11.00 1.76 -16.49
N GLU A 152 11.54 1.97 -17.69
CA GLU A 152 12.70 1.22 -18.18
C GLU A 152 13.95 2.10 -18.11
N ALA A 153 15.03 1.54 -17.59
CA ALA A 153 16.31 2.23 -17.48
C ALA A 153 17.48 1.27 -17.75
N GLU A 154 18.63 1.84 -18.10
CA GLU A 154 19.91 1.14 -18.17
C GLU A 154 20.91 1.73 -17.18
N TYR A 155 21.78 0.88 -16.62
CA TYR A 155 22.90 1.32 -15.79
C TYR A 155 24.04 0.30 -15.82
N THR A 156 25.22 0.71 -15.38
CA THR A 156 26.38 -0.16 -15.16
C THR A 156 26.44 -0.55 -13.69
N GLN A 157 26.37 -1.85 -13.38
CA GLN A 157 26.61 -2.34 -12.02
C GLN A 157 28.11 -2.23 -11.72
N GLY A 158 28.48 -1.47 -10.69
CA GLY A 158 29.87 -1.03 -10.51
C GLY A 158 30.88 -2.11 -10.13
N GLU A 159 30.52 -3.07 -9.29
CA GLU A 159 31.43 -4.14 -8.83
C GLU A 159 31.71 -5.18 -9.92
N LEU A 160 30.69 -5.49 -10.71
CA LEU A 160 30.71 -6.50 -11.77
C LEU A 160 31.04 -5.88 -13.13
N ASN A 161 31.01 -4.55 -13.23
CA ASN A 161 31.11 -3.78 -14.47
C ASN A 161 30.18 -4.32 -15.57
N ALA A 162 28.97 -4.73 -15.17
CA ALA A 162 27.98 -5.34 -16.03
C ALA A 162 26.91 -4.32 -16.44
N GLN A 163 26.52 -4.31 -17.73
CA GLN A 163 25.38 -3.50 -18.16
C GLN A 163 24.08 -4.20 -17.77
N VAL A 164 23.20 -3.45 -17.11
CA VAL A 164 21.92 -3.93 -16.56
C VAL A 164 20.78 -3.12 -17.14
N ILE A 165 19.71 -3.82 -17.53
CA ILE A 165 18.40 -3.24 -17.80
C ILE A 165 17.55 -3.41 -16.55
N SER A 166 17.06 -2.30 -16.02
CA SER A 166 16.10 -2.25 -14.93
C SER A 166 14.72 -1.91 -15.49
N THR A 167 13.73 -2.73 -15.15
CA THR A 167 12.32 -2.44 -15.39
C THR A 167 11.63 -2.33 -14.04
N GLN A 168 11.09 -1.15 -13.75
CA GLN A 168 10.35 -0.90 -12.52
C GLN A 168 8.89 -0.70 -12.86
N TYR A 169 8.04 -1.55 -12.30
CA TYR A 169 6.60 -1.46 -12.41
C TYR A 169 6.05 -0.83 -11.13
N TYR A 170 5.49 0.36 -11.27
CA TYR A 170 4.86 1.14 -10.22
C TYR A 170 3.36 0.91 -10.30
N VAL A 171 2.76 0.40 -9.24
CA VAL A 171 1.30 0.22 -9.14
C VAL A 171 0.86 0.93 -7.88
N SER A 172 -0.11 1.82 -7.99
CA SER A 172 -0.71 2.48 -6.83
C SER A 172 -2.10 1.91 -6.58
N ASP A 173 -2.41 1.62 -5.31
CA ASP A 173 -3.79 1.39 -4.86
C ASP A 173 -4.41 2.65 -4.23
N GLY A 174 -3.72 3.80 -4.35
CA GLY A 174 -4.11 5.09 -3.77
C GLY A 174 -3.57 5.36 -2.37
N GLN A 175 -3.18 4.32 -1.61
CA GLN A 175 -2.61 4.46 -0.26
C GLN A 175 -1.15 4.01 -0.22
N ALA A 176 -0.84 2.96 -0.97
CA ALA A 176 0.49 2.40 -1.10
C ALA A 176 0.95 2.41 -2.57
N MET A 177 2.27 2.51 -2.72
CA MET A 177 2.98 2.31 -3.97
C MET A 177 3.69 0.96 -3.91
N TYR A 178 3.30 0.07 -4.80
CA TYR A 178 3.97 -1.20 -5.06
C TYR A 178 5.01 -0.95 -6.14
N ILE A 179 6.27 -1.18 -5.81
CA ILE A 179 7.40 -0.96 -6.71
C ILE A 179 8.07 -2.31 -6.97
N LEU A 180 7.67 -2.94 -8.07
CA LEU A 180 8.25 -4.19 -8.52
C LEU A 180 9.45 -3.88 -9.42
N SER A 181 10.66 -4.08 -8.90
CA SER A 181 11.90 -3.84 -9.62
C SER A 181 12.47 -5.15 -10.17
N ILE A 182 12.59 -5.25 -11.49
CA ILE A 182 13.11 -6.42 -12.20
C ILE A 182 14.40 -6.01 -12.92
N ALA A 183 15.50 -6.69 -12.62
CA ALA A 183 16.81 -6.38 -13.17
C ALA A 183 17.39 -7.57 -13.95
N TYR A 184 17.85 -7.30 -15.17
CA TYR A 184 18.50 -8.28 -16.04
C TYR A 184 19.82 -7.73 -16.56
N SER A 185 20.81 -8.61 -16.74
CA SER A 185 21.94 -8.25 -17.61
C SER A 185 21.41 -7.87 -19.00
N LYS A 186 22.03 -6.88 -19.64
CA LYS A 186 21.56 -6.40 -20.96
C LYS A 186 21.48 -7.53 -21.97
N GLU A 187 22.47 -8.41 -21.98
CA GLU A 187 22.50 -9.59 -22.83
C GLU A 187 21.33 -10.56 -22.54
N ALA A 188 21.06 -10.89 -21.28
CA ALA A 188 19.94 -11.77 -20.93
C ALA A 188 18.58 -11.12 -21.24
N TYR A 189 18.45 -9.81 -21.04
CA TYR A 189 17.23 -9.06 -21.36
C TYR A 189 16.92 -9.16 -22.87
N ASP A 190 17.93 -8.93 -23.71
CA ASP A 190 17.80 -8.99 -25.17
C ASP A 190 17.59 -10.44 -25.66
N ASN A 191 18.13 -11.44 -24.95
CA ASN A 191 18.02 -12.87 -25.25
C ASN A 191 16.80 -13.54 -24.57
N GLY A 192 15.64 -12.89 -24.63
CA GLY A 192 14.36 -13.45 -24.16
C GLY A 192 13.95 -13.04 -22.74
N GLY A 193 14.83 -12.41 -21.98
CA GLY A 193 14.50 -11.86 -20.66
C GLY A 193 13.36 -10.85 -20.70
N LYS A 194 13.24 -10.06 -21.78
CA LYS A 194 12.11 -9.12 -21.97
C LYS A 194 10.74 -9.79 -21.88
N ALA A 195 10.58 -10.97 -22.46
CA ALA A 195 9.30 -11.71 -22.40
C ALA A 195 9.00 -12.19 -20.97
N ILE A 196 10.04 -12.58 -20.23
CA ILE A 196 9.90 -12.97 -18.83
C ILE A 196 9.52 -11.77 -17.96
N VAL A 197 10.17 -10.62 -18.16
CA VAL A 197 9.83 -9.36 -17.49
C VAL A 197 8.36 -9.00 -17.73
N GLN A 198 7.90 -9.07 -18.97
CA GLN A 198 6.50 -8.80 -19.29
C GLN A 198 5.55 -9.80 -18.61
N ASN A 199 5.87 -11.10 -18.62
CA ASN A 199 5.06 -12.10 -17.92
C ASN A 199 4.96 -11.84 -16.42
N ILE A 200 6.04 -11.40 -15.78
CA ILE A 200 6.03 -11.03 -14.36
C ILE A 200 5.06 -9.85 -14.15
N ILE A 201 5.19 -8.79 -14.94
CA ILE A 201 4.34 -7.59 -14.87
C ILE A 201 2.87 -7.92 -15.14
N ASP A 202 2.58 -8.69 -16.19
CA ASP A 202 1.22 -9.06 -16.58
C ASP A 202 0.52 -9.94 -15.52
N SER A 203 1.31 -10.71 -14.77
CA SER A 203 0.83 -11.55 -13.68
C SER A 203 0.75 -10.84 -12.33
N PHE A 204 1.23 -9.60 -12.24
CA PHE A 204 1.18 -8.85 -11.00
C PHE A 204 -0.26 -8.44 -10.73
N GLU A 205 -0.77 -8.87 -9.59
CA GLU A 205 -2.12 -8.59 -9.13
C GLU A 205 -2.05 -8.12 -7.69
N ILE A 206 -2.80 -7.07 -7.38
CA ILE A 206 -3.16 -6.76 -6.00
C ILE A 206 -4.34 -7.68 -5.69
N VAL A 207 -4.09 -8.72 -4.90
CA VAL A 207 -5.06 -9.78 -4.61
C VAL A 207 -5.92 -9.31 -3.46
N ASN A 208 -7.11 -8.81 -3.77
CA ASN A 208 -8.12 -8.57 -2.75
C ASN A 208 -8.80 -9.89 -2.41
N ALA A 209 -8.52 -10.42 -1.22
CA ALA A 209 -9.09 -11.69 -0.75
C ALA A 209 -10.59 -11.53 -0.45
N ASN A 210 -11.47 -12.11 -1.28
CA ASN A 210 -12.90 -12.28 -0.93
C ASN A 210 -13.27 -13.77 -0.73
N HIS A 211 -13.56 -14.09 0.55
CA HIS A 211 -14.39 -15.17 1.13
C HIS A 211 -14.02 -16.66 0.92
N ALA A 212 -13.46 -17.29 1.97
CA ALA A 212 -14.06 -18.42 2.75
C ALA A 212 -13.02 -19.38 3.36
N VAL A 213 -12.46 -19.05 4.53
CA VAL A 213 -12.30 -19.99 5.67
C VAL A 213 -12.44 -19.17 6.95
N ALA A 214 -13.17 -19.72 7.91
CA ALA A 214 -13.59 -19.08 9.15
C ALA A 214 -12.46 -18.70 10.14
N ASP A 215 -12.79 -17.64 10.90
CA ASP A 215 -12.35 -17.24 12.25
C ASP A 215 -11.18 -16.24 12.38
N PRO A 216 -11.22 -15.30 13.35
CA PRO A 216 -12.22 -14.24 13.53
C PRO A 216 -11.54 -12.91 13.89
N ASN A 217 -10.80 -12.25 13.01
CA ASN A 217 -10.25 -10.91 13.26
C ASN A 217 -9.53 -10.43 11.98
N ALA A 218 -10.27 -9.78 11.07
CA ALA A 218 -9.73 -8.86 10.05
C ALA A 218 -10.84 -8.54 9.06
N ASN A 219 -11.46 -7.38 9.24
CA ASN A 219 -12.21 -6.70 8.19
C ASN A 219 -11.46 -5.40 7.95
N ALA A 220 -10.69 -5.33 6.87
CA ALA A 220 -10.26 -4.10 6.24
C ALA A 220 -9.70 -4.47 4.86
N GLY A 221 -10.61 -4.56 3.91
CA GLY A 221 -10.29 -4.76 2.50
C GLY A 221 -11.58 -4.85 1.71
N THR A 222 -11.94 -3.77 1.04
CA THR A 222 -12.62 -3.82 -0.25
C THR A 222 -12.00 -2.70 -1.08
N ASN A 223 -11.25 -3.03 -2.13
CA ASN A 223 -11.78 -3.17 -3.48
C ASN A 223 -12.39 -1.84 -3.96
N ASN A 224 -11.93 -1.32 -5.10
CA ASN A 224 -12.82 -0.53 -5.96
C ASN A 224 -13.98 -1.46 -6.40
N ASP A 225 -14.98 -1.65 -5.54
CA ASP A 225 -16.29 -1.13 -5.92
C ASP A 225 -16.05 0.37 -6.08
N ASP A 226 -16.17 0.92 -7.30
CA ASP A 226 -15.96 2.34 -7.60
C ASP A 226 -16.33 3.18 -6.38
N LEU A 227 -15.45 4.09 -5.90
CA LEU A 227 -15.85 5.06 -4.87
C LEU A 227 -17.18 5.67 -5.30
N THR A 228 -18.22 5.27 -4.60
CA THR A 228 -19.61 5.57 -4.90
C THR A 228 -20.08 6.59 -3.87
N GLU A 229 -21.15 7.30 -4.20
CA GLU A 229 -21.82 8.14 -3.21
C GLU A 229 -22.21 7.31 -1.96
N GLU A 230 -22.52 6.03 -2.17
CA GLU A 230 -22.90 5.09 -1.12
C GLU A 230 -21.77 4.73 -0.14
N ASN A 231 -20.53 4.57 -0.60
CA ASN A 231 -19.43 4.14 0.27
C ASN A 231 -18.44 5.27 0.64
N LEU A 232 -18.52 6.44 0.00
CA LEU A 232 -17.54 7.53 0.16
C LEU A 232 -17.20 7.86 1.61
N PHE A 233 -18.20 8.07 2.47
CA PHE A 233 -17.95 8.41 3.87
C PHE A 233 -17.38 7.23 4.67
N ALA A 234 -17.80 5.99 4.36
CA ALA A 234 -17.30 4.80 5.04
C ALA A 234 -15.82 4.56 4.68
N GLU A 235 -15.47 4.72 3.41
CA GLU A 235 -14.10 4.63 2.90
C GLU A 235 -13.21 5.74 3.48
N MET A 236 -13.72 6.96 3.56
CA MET A 236 -13.02 8.08 4.19
C MET A 236 -12.71 7.78 5.66
N MET A 237 -13.69 7.26 6.41
CA MET A 237 -13.47 6.85 7.80
C MET A 237 -12.49 5.68 7.93
N ALA A 238 -12.56 4.71 7.01
CA ALA A 238 -11.63 3.58 6.96
C ALA A 238 -10.19 4.00 6.63
N TYR A 239 -10.03 5.10 5.89
CA TYR A 239 -8.73 5.72 5.61
C TYR A 239 -8.20 6.57 6.76
N ILE A 240 -9.05 7.40 7.39
CA ILE A 240 -8.64 8.34 8.45
C ILE A 240 -8.27 7.60 9.73
N ILE A 241 -9.06 6.62 10.17
CA ILE A 241 -8.88 6.00 11.48
C ILE A 241 -7.49 5.37 11.67
N PRO A 242 -6.93 4.59 10.73
CA PRO A 242 -5.59 4.02 10.88
C PRO A 242 -4.46 5.06 10.92
N ILE A 243 -4.68 6.25 10.33
CA ILE A 243 -3.71 7.35 10.32
C ILE A 243 -3.69 8.06 11.68
N GLU A 244 -4.87 8.31 12.22
CA GLU A 244 -5.06 9.12 13.43
C GLU A 244 -5.02 8.29 14.72
N VAL A 245 -5.25 6.99 14.60
CA VAL A 245 -5.31 6.06 15.73
C VAL A 245 -4.32 4.93 15.49
N GLU A 246 -3.31 4.82 16.36
CA GLU A 246 -2.34 3.73 16.31
C GLU A 246 -3.04 2.36 16.41
N ASN A 247 -2.86 1.51 15.40
CA ASN A 247 -3.58 0.23 15.23
C ASN A 247 -5.12 0.39 15.17
N GLY A 248 -5.61 1.58 14.84
CA GLY A 248 -7.01 1.85 14.61
C GLY A 248 -7.49 1.22 13.31
N ALA A 249 -8.72 0.73 13.33
CA ALA A 249 -9.44 0.31 12.14
C ALA A 249 -10.91 0.66 12.30
N LEU A 250 -11.59 0.95 11.19
CA LEU A 250 -13.04 1.07 11.20
C LEU A 250 -13.66 -0.32 11.37
N ASP A 251 -14.50 -0.50 12.40
CA ASP A 251 -15.22 -1.77 12.55
C ASP A 251 -16.19 -1.97 11.37
N GLN A 252 -16.23 -3.18 10.82
CA GLN A 252 -17.08 -3.52 9.68
C GLN A 252 -18.57 -3.25 9.93
N LYS A 253 -19.03 -3.37 11.17
CA LYS A 253 -20.41 -3.05 11.54
C LYS A 253 -20.70 -1.57 11.32
N THR A 254 -19.79 -0.72 11.76
CA THR A 254 -19.89 0.72 11.54
C THR A 254 -19.79 1.04 10.05
N TYR A 255 -18.83 0.45 9.33
CA TYR A 255 -18.71 0.59 7.88
C TYR A 255 -20.03 0.24 7.17
N ASN A 256 -20.58 -0.96 7.42
CA ASN A 256 -21.81 -1.43 6.79
C ASN A 256 -23.01 -0.55 7.14
N TYR A 257 -23.06 -0.03 8.36
CA TYR A 257 -24.12 0.90 8.77
C TYR A 257 -24.04 2.20 7.99
N ILE A 258 -22.85 2.77 7.83
CA ILE A 258 -22.62 3.99 7.06
C ILE A 258 -23.05 3.76 5.60
N VAL A 259 -22.53 2.72 4.95
CA VAL A 259 -22.86 2.42 3.52
C VAL A 259 -24.36 2.23 3.33
N LYS A 260 -25.01 1.46 4.21
CA LYS A 260 -26.46 1.23 4.15
C LYS A 260 -27.28 2.51 4.33
N ASN A 261 -26.73 3.51 5.03
CA ASN A 261 -27.41 4.76 5.38
C ASN A 261 -26.70 5.99 4.79
N TYR A 262 -25.96 5.85 3.69
CA TYR A 262 -25.02 6.85 3.17
C TYR A 262 -25.59 8.27 3.05
N THR A 263 -26.86 8.40 2.66
CA THR A 263 -27.59 9.70 2.61
C THR A 263 -27.67 10.46 3.94
N LEU A 264 -27.34 9.81 5.06
CA LEU A 264 -27.27 10.40 6.39
C LEU A 264 -25.86 10.84 6.77
N PHE A 265 -24.84 10.54 5.98
CA PHE A 265 -23.44 10.76 6.32
C PHE A 265 -22.71 11.53 5.21
N PRO A 266 -22.80 12.87 5.22
CA PRO A 266 -23.54 13.72 6.16
C PRO A 266 -25.01 13.94 5.76
N ALA A 267 -25.85 14.24 6.75
CA ALA A 267 -27.25 14.59 6.53
C ALA A 267 -27.39 16.10 6.23
N LEU A 268 -27.29 16.47 4.95
CA LEU A 268 -27.24 17.88 4.52
C LEU A 268 -28.60 18.56 4.32
N THR A 269 -29.68 17.79 4.18
CA THR A 269 -31.02 18.34 3.90
C THR A 269 -31.90 18.27 5.14
N PRO A 270 -32.91 19.14 5.30
CA PRO A 270 -33.85 19.06 6.43
C PRO A 270 -34.54 17.69 6.57
N GLU A 271 -34.77 17.00 5.46
CA GLU A 271 -35.36 15.65 5.45
C GLU A 271 -34.37 14.62 6.01
N THR A 272 -33.13 14.61 5.53
CA THR A 272 -32.10 13.68 6.01
C THR A 272 -31.69 13.97 7.44
N GLN A 273 -31.64 15.24 7.87
CA GLN A 273 -31.39 15.63 9.27
C GLN A 273 -32.48 15.09 10.20
N LYS A 274 -33.76 15.28 9.84
CA LYS A 274 -34.88 14.74 10.62
C LYS A 274 -34.82 13.21 10.72
N LYS A 275 -34.41 12.53 9.65
CA LYS A 275 -34.23 11.08 9.65
C LYS A 275 -33.07 10.66 10.56
N ALA A 276 -31.92 11.34 10.48
CA ALA A 276 -30.77 11.08 11.36
C ALA A 276 -31.14 11.24 12.84
N ILE A 277 -31.87 12.30 13.21
CA ILE A 277 -32.37 12.52 14.58
C ILE A 277 -33.30 11.38 15.01
N ALA A 278 -34.16 10.88 14.12
CA ALA A 278 -35.09 9.80 14.45
C ALA A 278 -34.42 8.42 14.63
N GLU A 279 -33.24 8.20 14.04
CA GLU A 279 -32.45 6.97 14.21
C GLU A 279 -31.69 6.94 15.54
N VAL A 280 -31.55 8.07 16.22
CA VAL A 280 -30.84 8.16 17.51
C VAL A 280 -31.51 7.24 18.53
N ASN A 281 -30.71 6.38 19.18
CA ASN A 281 -31.17 5.61 20.32
C ASN A 281 -31.05 6.45 21.61
N PRO A 282 -32.17 6.89 22.21
CA PRO A 282 -32.15 7.82 23.36
C PRO A 282 -31.70 7.16 24.67
N ASN A 283 -31.52 5.82 24.69
CA ASN A 283 -31.10 5.10 25.89
C ASN A 283 -29.57 4.95 25.96
N ILE A 284 -28.84 5.51 25.01
CA ILE A 284 -27.39 5.41 24.92
C ILE A 284 -26.82 6.81 25.04
N ASP A 285 -25.78 6.91 25.86
CA ASP A 285 -24.94 8.09 25.98
C ASP A 285 -23.47 7.65 25.87
N SER A 286 -22.56 8.62 25.88
CA SER A 286 -21.12 8.40 25.83
C SER A 286 -20.59 7.43 26.90
N ARG A 287 -21.16 7.41 28.11
CA ARG A 287 -20.71 6.50 29.18
C ARG A 287 -20.87 5.03 28.78
N HIS A 288 -21.88 4.72 27.97
CA HIS A 288 -22.05 3.38 27.42
C HIS A 288 -20.93 3.04 26.44
N LEU A 289 -20.56 3.98 25.57
CA LEU A 289 -19.47 3.81 24.59
C LEU A 289 -18.14 3.55 25.26
N PHE A 290 -17.80 4.35 26.28
CA PHE A 290 -16.56 4.21 27.04
C PHE A 290 -16.50 2.95 27.90
N LYS A 291 -17.65 2.42 28.28
CA LYS A 291 -17.73 1.13 29.00
C LYS A 291 -17.51 -0.05 28.07
N ASN A 292 -18.16 -0.06 26.91
CA ASN A 292 -18.04 -1.07 25.87
C ASN A 292 -18.71 -0.58 24.58
N ILE A 293 -17.92 -0.22 23.57
CA ILE A 293 -18.38 0.33 22.30
C ILE A 293 -19.11 -0.72 21.43
N ASN A 294 -18.74 -2.01 21.54
CA ASN A 294 -19.13 -3.07 20.61
C ASN A 294 -20.65 -3.27 20.38
N PRO A 295 -21.54 -3.13 21.39
CA PRO A 295 -22.99 -3.26 21.18
C PRO A 295 -23.61 -2.12 20.36
N TYR A 296 -22.86 -1.03 20.15
CA TYR A 296 -23.38 0.24 19.67
C TYR A 296 -22.83 0.66 18.30
N LEU A 297 -21.96 -0.16 17.69
CA LEU A 297 -21.32 0.09 16.38
C LEU A 297 -22.29 0.26 15.21
N GLU A 298 -23.55 -0.21 15.35
CA GLU A 298 -24.61 -0.10 14.33
C GLU A 298 -25.77 0.80 14.82
N GLN A 299 -25.50 1.74 15.72
CA GLN A 299 -26.53 2.58 16.32
C GLN A 299 -26.15 4.05 16.21
N MET A 300 -27.10 4.87 15.75
CA MET A 300 -26.97 6.31 15.81
C MET A 300 -27.06 6.76 17.27
N ILE A 301 -26.10 7.57 17.71
CA ILE A 301 -25.98 8.05 19.09
C ILE A 301 -25.84 9.56 19.06
N GLU A 302 -26.41 10.20 20.06
CA GLU A 302 -26.28 11.63 20.31
C GLU A 302 -25.28 11.86 21.45
N VAL A 303 -24.32 12.74 21.23
CA VAL A 303 -23.37 13.20 22.24
C VAL A 303 -23.26 14.71 22.14
N SER A 304 -23.37 15.39 23.28
CA SER A 304 -23.23 16.84 23.37
C SER A 304 -22.05 17.22 24.26
N GLY A 305 -21.38 18.31 23.95
CA GLY A 305 -20.21 18.75 24.68
C GLY A 305 -19.62 20.05 24.16
N TYR A 306 -18.60 20.54 24.87
CA TYR A 306 -17.84 21.71 24.46
C TYR A 306 -16.76 21.33 23.45
N VAL A 307 -16.66 22.11 22.38
CA VAL A 307 -15.61 21.97 21.36
C VAL A 307 -14.26 22.39 21.96
N VAL A 308 -13.33 21.45 22.03
CA VAL A 308 -11.94 21.72 22.44
C VAL A 308 -11.09 22.09 21.24
N GLU A 309 -11.32 21.41 20.12
CA GLU A 309 -10.60 21.61 18.87
C GLU A 309 -11.55 21.35 17.70
N ILE A 310 -11.43 22.15 16.65
CA ILE A 310 -12.16 21.95 15.39
C ILE A 310 -11.28 22.41 14.24
N MET A 311 -11.18 21.59 13.21
CA MET A 311 -10.40 21.85 12.01
C MET A 311 -11.21 21.43 10.79
N GLU A 312 -11.08 22.19 9.70
CA GLU A 312 -11.65 21.84 8.40
C GLU A 312 -10.51 21.72 7.39
N GLU A 313 -10.49 20.61 6.65
CA GLU A 313 -9.55 20.35 5.57
C GLU A 313 -10.30 20.00 4.29
N GLU A 314 -9.90 20.62 3.18
CA GLU A 314 -10.35 20.23 1.85
C GLU A 314 -9.45 19.10 1.34
N ILE A 315 -10.00 17.90 1.26
CA ILE A 315 -9.25 16.68 0.91
C ILE A 315 -9.35 16.33 -0.58
N ASP A 316 -10.34 16.89 -1.28
CA ASP A 316 -10.50 16.85 -2.74
C ASP A 316 -11.36 18.05 -3.19
N GLU A 317 -11.42 18.35 -4.49
CA GLU A 317 -12.13 19.52 -5.03
C GLU A 317 -13.61 19.52 -4.60
N GLY A 318 -13.95 20.41 -3.67
CA GLY A 318 -15.31 20.52 -3.12
C GLY A 318 -15.68 19.50 -2.02
N LEU A 319 -14.74 18.65 -1.58
CA LEU A 319 -14.91 17.74 -0.45
C LEU A 319 -14.16 18.25 0.77
N THR A 320 -14.90 18.89 1.69
CA THR A 320 -14.38 19.34 2.98
C THR A 320 -14.72 18.33 4.07
N VAL A 321 -13.75 18.01 4.91
CA VAL A 321 -13.92 17.20 6.11
C VAL A 321 -13.66 18.06 7.32
N THR A 322 -14.58 18.02 8.28
CA THR A 322 -14.38 18.59 9.62
C THR A 322 -13.97 17.49 10.58
N GLU A 323 -12.84 17.71 11.24
CA GLU A 323 -12.47 17.02 12.47
C GLU A 323 -12.89 17.89 13.65
N ILE A 324 -13.57 17.28 14.62
CA ILE A 324 -14.02 17.98 15.82
C ILE A 324 -13.75 17.13 17.07
N HIS A 325 -13.13 17.74 18.05
CA HIS A 325 -12.92 17.16 19.37
C HIS A 325 -13.83 17.86 20.37
N ILE A 326 -14.69 17.10 21.06
CA ILE A 326 -15.50 17.60 22.16
C ILE A 326 -15.15 16.93 23.49
N ILE A 327 -15.41 17.66 24.58
CA ILE A 327 -15.53 17.11 25.92
C ILE A 327 -17.00 17.19 26.33
N ASP A 328 -17.60 16.05 26.63
CA ASP A 328 -19.00 15.98 27.06
C ASP A 328 -19.18 16.34 28.54
N ASP A 329 -20.44 16.37 29.00
CA ASP A 329 -20.81 16.67 30.39
C ASP A 329 -20.31 15.62 31.41
N TYR A 330 -19.76 14.50 30.95
CA TYR A 330 -19.21 13.42 31.76
C TYR A 330 -17.67 13.37 31.72
N ASP A 331 -17.03 14.44 31.21
CA ASP A 331 -15.57 14.56 31.02
C ASP A 331 -14.98 13.50 30.06
N ASN A 332 -15.79 12.93 29.16
CA ASN A 332 -15.30 12.02 28.13
C ASN A 332 -14.78 12.79 26.91
N SER A 333 -13.75 12.24 26.27
CA SER A 333 -13.14 12.77 25.05
C SER A 333 -13.75 12.12 23.80
N ILE A 334 -14.46 12.88 22.97
CA ILE A 334 -15.06 12.35 21.73
C ILE A 334 -14.51 13.10 20.53
N PHE A 335 -13.94 12.36 19.59
CA PHE A 335 -13.56 12.85 18.27
C PHE A 335 -14.65 12.51 17.26
N GLY A 336 -14.94 13.43 16.36
CA GLY A 336 -15.92 13.28 15.29
C GLY A 336 -15.32 13.69 13.95
N TYR A 337 -15.58 12.90 12.91
CA TYR A 337 -15.35 13.29 11.52
C TYR A 337 -16.68 13.52 10.83
N TYR A 338 -16.82 14.66 10.16
CA TYR A 338 -18.02 15.07 9.45
C TYR A 338 -17.65 15.49 8.03
N ALA A 339 -18.19 14.86 6.99
CA ALA A 339 -17.81 15.13 5.59
C ALA A 339 -18.50 16.36 4.99
N HIS A 340 -18.47 17.48 5.71
CA HIS A 340 -18.90 18.78 5.23
C HIS A 340 -18.37 19.87 6.19
N THR A 341 -18.34 21.13 5.76
CA THR A 341 -18.11 22.27 6.68
C THR A 341 -19.20 22.39 7.74
N THR A 342 -18.83 22.86 8.92
CA THR A 342 -19.68 23.13 10.08
C THR A 342 -20.11 24.59 10.19
N GLY A 343 -19.56 25.48 9.35
CA GLY A 343 -19.88 26.90 9.36
C GLY A 343 -19.34 27.63 10.59
N ASP A 344 -20.21 28.30 11.35
CA ASP A 344 -19.83 29.15 12.49
C ASP A 344 -19.67 28.37 13.81
N ILE A 345 -19.44 27.06 13.76
CA ILE A 345 -19.06 26.28 14.95
C ILE A 345 -17.58 26.51 15.20
N LEU A 346 -17.26 27.03 16.38
CA LEU A 346 -15.91 27.37 16.79
C LEU A 346 -15.52 26.63 18.07
N GLN A 347 -14.24 26.66 18.39
CA GLN A 347 -13.74 26.28 19.71
C GLN A 347 -14.53 27.00 20.82
N ASP A 348 -14.73 26.31 21.94
CA ASP A 348 -15.54 26.71 23.10
C ASP A 348 -17.07 26.73 22.89
N ASP A 349 -17.57 26.47 21.68
CA ASP A 349 -19.01 26.30 21.46
C ASP A 349 -19.51 25.00 22.08
N TYR A 350 -20.78 25.00 22.51
CA TYR A 350 -21.46 23.76 22.91
C TYR A 350 -22.23 23.20 21.72
N VAL A 351 -21.91 21.97 21.34
CA VAL A 351 -22.48 21.32 20.16
C VAL A 351 -23.15 20.02 20.51
N THR A 352 -24.11 19.62 19.68
CA THR A 352 -24.69 18.28 19.70
C THR A 352 -24.30 17.57 18.41
N MET A 353 -23.59 16.45 18.55
CA MET A 353 -23.21 15.57 17.46
C MET A 353 -24.09 14.33 17.45
N ARG A 354 -24.50 13.90 16.26
CA ARG A 354 -25.19 12.63 16.05
C ARG A 354 -24.42 11.82 15.02
N GLY A 355 -24.10 10.59 15.35
CA GLY A 355 -23.27 9.76 14.50
C GLY A 355 -23.22 8.32 14.98
N VAL A 356 -22.38 7.53 14.32
CA VAL A 356 -22.10 6.15 14.73
C VAL A 356 -20.70 6.05 15.33
N PRO A 357 -20.53 5.27 16.42
CA PRO A 357 -19.22 5.02 16.98
C PRO A 357 -18.40 4.14 16.04
N ALA A 358 -17.12 4.50 15.86
CA ALA A 358 -16.23 3.84 14.92
C ALA A 358 -15.12 3.08 15.62
N THR A 359 -14.43 3.71 16.57
CA THR A 359 -13.38 3.05 17.35
C THR A 359 -13.23 3.66 18.75
N TYR A 360 -12.65 2.87 19.66
CA TYR A 360 -12.24 3.29 20.99
C TYR A 360 -10.72 3.19 21.08
N TYR A 361 -10.08 4.25 21.55
CA TYR A 361 -8.63 4.34 21.59
C TYR A 361 -8.13 5.22 22.75
N SER A 362 -6.82 5.31 22.87
CA SER A 362 -6.18 6.18 23.84
C SER A 362 -4.99 6.90 23.22
N PHE A 363 -4.75 8.14 23.63
CA PHE A 363 -3.64 8.95 23.15
C PHE A 363 -2.92 9.64 24.32
N GLU A 364 -1.65 10.01 24.12
CA GLU A 364 -0.89 10.82 25.08
C GLU A 364 -1.38 12.27 25.06
N ASN A 365 -1.78 12.81 26.20
CA ASN A 365 -2.22 14.19 26.31
C ASN A 365 -1.06 15.14 26.62
N ILE A 366 -1.27 16.43 26.36
CA ILE A 366 -0.28 17.49 26.57
C ILE A 366 0.14 17.66 28.04
N SER A 367 -0.59 17.07 28.99
CA SER A 367 -0.25 17.06 30.42
C SER A 367 0.64 15.87 30.82
N GLY A 368 1.04 15.03 29.86
CA GLY A 368 1.91 13.87 30.08
C GLY A 368 1.18 12.64 30.62
N GLY A 369 -0.15 12.59 30.52
CA GLY A 369 -0.97 11.43 30.84
C GLY A 369 -1.56 10.78 29.59
N THR A 370 -2.40 9.77 29.78
CA THR A 370 -3.16 9.11 28.71
C THR A 370 -4.62 9.52 28.80
N THR A 371 -5.21 9.90 27.68
CA THR A 371 -6.65 10.18 27.55
C THR A 371 -7.29 9.07 26.74
N ASN A 372 -8.39 8.52 27.24
CA ASN A 372 -9.22 7.58 26.48
C ASN A 372 -10.22 8.36 25.64
N SER A 373 -10.51 7.89 24.44
CA SER A 373 -11.39 8.58 23.51
C SER A 373 -12.20 7.62 22.65
N VAL A 374 -13.35 8.11 22.18
CA VAL A 374 -14.17 7.45 21.18
C VAL A 374 -14.17 8.32 19.92
N LEU A 375 -13.93 7.68 18.78
CA LEU A 375 -14.05 8.31 17.47
C LEU A 375 -15.41 7.96 16.87
N MET A 376 -16.10 8.94 16.29
CA MET A 376 -17.42 8.80 15.66
C MET A 376 -17.42 9.30 14.22
N GLY A 377 -18.14 8.59 13.35
CA GLY A 377 -18.54 9.11 12.04
C GLY A 377 -19.82 9.92 12.19
N ILE A 378 -19.77 11.21 11.90
CA ILE A 378 -20.84 12.17 12.22
C ILE A 378 -21.82 12.30 11.05
N SER A 379 -23.10 12.19 11.39
CA SER A 379 -24.25 12.38 10.49
C SER A 379 -24.74 13.82 10.52
N THR A 380 -24.89 14.40 11.71
CA THR A 380 -25.29 15.80 11.92
C THR A 380 -24.51 16.41 13.06
N ILE A 381 -24.23 17.70 12.95
CA ILE A 381 -23.71 18.50 14.05
C ILE A 381 -24.47 19.83 14.09
N GLU A 382 -24.84 20.26 15.29
CA GLU A 382 -25.51 21.54 15.50
C GLU A 382 -24.98 22.25 16.75
N LYS A 383 -24.81 23.57 16.63
CA LYS A 383 -24.56 24.42 17.78
C LYS A 383 -25.80 24.50 18.65
N THR A 384 -25.64 24.20 19.93
CA THR A 384 -26.73 24.32 20.91
C THR A 384 -26.66 25.74 21.52
N PRO A 385 -27.79 26.45 21.62
CA PRO A 385 -27.83 27.84 22.10
C PRO A 385 -27.50 28.02 23.58
#